data_AF-A0A5N9GRR9-F1
#
_entry.id   AF-A0A5N9GRR9-F1
#
_cell.length_a   1.000
_cell.length_b   1.000
_cell.length_c   1.000
_cell.angle_alpha   90.00
_cell.angle_beta   90.00
_cell.angle_gamma   90.00
#
_symmetry.space_group_name_H-M   'P 1'
#
loop_
_entity.id
_entity.type
_entity.pdbx_description
1 polymer ?
#
loop_
_entity_poly.entity_id
_entity_poly.type
_entity_poly.pdbx_seq_one_letter_code
_entity_poly.pdbx_strand_id
1 'polypeptide(L)'
;WIDPSGAEAEAIKAIIDRCLSGALAYAKSGAQTQAGGENDAITLLKEGPIQVEGSVALSSSDDSPYTIPVRCTLCRCGGSGNKPFCDGSHWGNDFTDS
;
A
#
# COMPACT_ATOMS: atom_id res chain seq x y z
N TRP A 1 -0.56 -4.44 -17.56
CA TRP A 1 0.31 -3.70 -18.48
C TRP A 1 -0.40 -2.39 -18.80
N ILE A 2 0.25 -1.25 -18.57
CA ILE A 2 -0.25 0.08 -18.92
C ILE A 2 0.74 0.64 -19.93
N ASP A 3 0.23 1.19 -21.02
CA ASP A 3 0.97 2.07 -21.90
C ASP A 3 0.86 3.51 -21.34
N PRO A 4 1.91 4.04 -20.71
CA PRO A 4 1.88 5.37 -20.10
C PRO A 4 1.91 6.50 -21.15
N SER A 5 2.07 6.19 -22.44
CA SER A 5 2.08 7.18 -23.52
C SER A 5 0.71 7.37 -24.19
N GLY A 6 -0.26 6.49 -23.93
CA GLY A 6 -1.58 6.48 -24.56
C GLY A 6 -2.74 7.00 -23.70
N ALA A 7 -2.48 7.46 -22.47
CA ALA A 7 -3.51 7.91 -21.53
C ALA A 7 -3.24 9.34 -21.04
N GLU A 8 -4.29 10.16 -20.96
CA GLU A 8 -4.23 11.49 -20.36
C GLU A 8 -3.70 11.41 -18.91
N ALA A 9 -2.91 12.40 -18.48
CA ALA A 9 -2.23 12.38 -17.19
C ALA A 9 -3.19 12.15 -16.01
N GLU A 10 -4.41 12.68 -16.08
CA GLU A 10 -5.48 12.48 -15.10
C GLU A 10 -5.92 11.00 -14.99
N ALA A 11 -5.96 10.25 -16.10
CA ALA A 11 -6.30 8.83 -16.08
C ALA A 11 -5.20 8.00 -15.40
N ILE A 12 -3.93 8.35 -15.63
CA ILE A 12 -2.79 7.70 -14.97
C ILE A 12 -2.81 7.98 -13.47
N LYS A 13 -3.05 9.24 -13.06
CA LYS A 13 -3.20 9.61 -11.64
C LYS A 13 -4.31 8.81 -10.97
N ALA A 14 -5.48 8.71 -11.60
CA ALA A 14 -6.60 7.95 -11.05
C ALA A 14 -6.29 6.46 -10.85
N ILE A 15 -5.41 5.88 -11.66
CA ILE A 15 -4.94 4.50 -11.47
C ILE A 15 -3.96 4.42 -10.30
N ILE A 16 -3.03 5.38 -10.18
CA ILE A 16 -2.08 5.45 -9.07
C ILE A 16 -2.83 5.65 -7.74
N ASP A 17 -3.85 6.50 -7.71
CA ASP A 17 -4.66 6.79 -6.53
C ASP A 17 -5.45 5.55 -6.03
N ARG A 18 -5.69 4.57 -6.90
CA ARG A 18 -6.31 3.27 -6.56
C ARG A 18 -5.31 2.22 -6.09
N CYS A 19 -4.02 2.55 -6.03
CA CYS A 19 -2.98 1.65 -5.54
C CYS A 19 -2.99 1.59 -4.01
N LEU A 20 -3.68 0.58 -3.47
CA LEU A 20 -3.84 0.36 -2.02
C LEU A 20 -2.49 0.16 -1.30
N SER A 21 -1.50 -0.41 -1.99
CA SER A 21 -0.17 -0.68 -1.42
C SER A 21 0.74 0.54 -1.39
N GLY A 22 0.38 1.64 -2.07
CA GLY A 22 1.27 2.79 -2.24
C GLY A 22 2.52 2.50 -3.07
N ALA A 23 2.56 1.37 -3.80
CA ALA A 23 3.72 0.98 -4.61
C ALA A 23 3.98 1.91 -5.79
N LEU A 24 2.94 2.63 -6.24
CA LEU A 24 3.03 3.66 -7.25
C LEU A 24 2.74 5.02 -6.61
N ALA A 25 3.54 6.01 -6.99
CA ALA A 25 3.34 7.40 -6.59
C ALA A 25 3.70 8.31 -7.77
N TYR A 26 3.08 9.50 -7.83
CA TYR A 26 3.46 10.55 -8.76
C TYR A 26 3.74 11.84 -8.00
N ALA A 27 4.64 12.65 -8.55
CA ALA A 27 4.90 14.00 -8.08
C ALA A 27 4.45 15.00 -9.16
N LYS A 28 3.76 16.07 -8.76
CA LYS A 28 3.65 17.26 -9.59
C LYS A 28 4.92 18.08 -9.42
N SER A 29 5.52 18.54 -10.51
CA SER A 29 6.66 19.47 -10.45
C SER A 29 6.30 20.67 -9.57
N GLY A 30 7.04 20.87 -8.48
CA GLY A 30 6.82 21.96 -7.52
C GLY A 30 5.75 21.70 -6.44
N ALA A 31 5.08 20.56 -6.41
CA ALA A 31 4.16 20.21 -5.34
C ALA A 31 4.91 19.55 -4.17
N GLN A 32 4.70 20.06 -2.96
CA GLN A 32 5.19 19.41 -1.75
C GLN A 32 4.45 18.09 -1.54
N THR A 33 5.18 17.04 -1.17
CA THR A 33 4.60 15.77 -0.73
C THR A 33 3.68 16.05 0.45
N GLN A 34 2.37 15.99 0.26
CA GLN A 34 1.45 16.05 1.39
C GLN A 34 1.72 14.84 2.27
N ALA A 35 2.30 15.11 3.44
CA ALA A 35 2.41 14.15 4.51
C ALA A 35 0.99 13.90 5.07
N GLY A 36 0.56 12.65 5.05
CA GLY A 36 -0.65 12.17 5.72
C GLY A 36 -1.96 12.70 5.12
N GLY A 37 -2.72 11.83 4.46
CA GLY A 37 -4.15 12.09 4.24
C GLY A 37 -4.89 12.16 5.58
N GLU A 38 -6.02 12.86 5.61
CA GLU A 38 -6.84 13.18 6.81
C GLU A 38 -7.39 11.97 7.60
N ASN A 39 -7.01 10.74 7.26
CA ASN A 39 -7.55 9.52 7.86
C ASN A 39 -6.42 8.51 8.14
N ASP A 40 -5.83 8.60 9.33
CA ASP A 40 -5.05 7.50 9.90
C ASP A 40 -6.00 6.31 10.09
N ALA A 41 -5.75 5.22 9.35
CA ALA A 41 -6.68 4.10 9.31
C ALA A 41 -5.95 2.77 9.12
N ILE A 42 -6.48 1.74 9.78
CA ILE A 42 -6.11 0.34 9.57
C ILE A 42 -7.37 -0.40 9.11
N THR A 43 -7.34 -0.94 7.90
CA THR A 43 -8.48 -1.63 7.28
C THR A 43 -8.09 -3.07 6.95
N LEU A 44 -8.93 -4.03 7.35
CA LEU A 44 -8.78 -5.41 6.92
C LEU A 44 -9.47 -5.57 5.56
N LEU A 45 -8.70 -5.86 4.52
CA LEU A 45 -9.27 -6.16 3.22
C LEU A 45 -9.76 -7.61 3.20
N LYS A 46 -10.97 -7.82 2.69
CA LYS A 46 -11.57 -9.15 2.56
C LYS A 46 -10.61 -10.11 1.87
N GLU A 47 -10.37 -11.27 2.48
CA GLU A 47 -9.51 -12.34 1.94
C GLU A 47 -8.09 -11.82 1.57
N GLY A 48 -7.66 -10.75 2.23
CA GLY A 48 -6.55 -9.92 1.77
C GLY A 48 -5.69 -9.33 2.88
N PRO A 49 -4.79 -8.40 2.53
CA PRO A 49 -3.86 -7.82 3.48
C PRO A 49 -4.52 -6.86 4.46
N ILE A 50 -3.74 -6.41 5.45
CA ILE A 50 -4.09 -5.26 6.29
C ILE A 50 -3.61 -4.02 5.56
N GLN A 51 -4.52 -3.11 5.21
CA GLN A 51 -4.19 -1.82 4.65
C GLN A 51 -3.93 -0.83 5.79
N VAL A 52 -2.81 -0.10 5.71
CA VAL A 52 -2.43 0.96 6.64
C VAL A 52 -2.35 2.25 5.84
N GLU A 53 -3.06 3.28 6.29
CA GLU A 53 -3.02 4.63 5.73
C GLU A 53 -2.73 5.66 6.83
N GLY A 54 -2.01 6.72 6.47
CA GLY A 54 -1.72 7.84 7.34
C GLY A 54 -0.37 7.75 8.06
N SER A 55 -0.25 8.49 9.15
CA SER A 55 0.98 8.64 9.95
C SER A 55 1.09 7.54 11.01
N VAL A 56 1.07 6.28 10.56
CA VAL A 56 1.16 5.11 11.45
C VAL A 56 2.61 4.64 11.54
N ALA A 57 3.16 4.58 12.75
CA ALA A 57 4.48 4.01 12.98
C ALA A 57 4.42 2.48 12.93
N LEU A 58 5.41 1.85 12.28
CA LEU A 58 5.58 0.41 12.25
C LEU A 58 6.96 0.06 12.83
N SER A 59 6.98 -0.80 13.83
CA SER A 59 8.22 -1.31 14.46
C SER A 59 8.23 -2.83 14.49
N SER A 60 9.43 -3.39 14.53
CA SER A 60 9.68 -4.80 14.78
C SER A 60 9.62 -5.11 16.29
N SER A 61 9.65 -6.39 16.67
CA SER A 61 9.59 -6.83 18.07
C SER A 61 10.79 -6.40 18.92
N ASP A 62 11.88 -6.01 18.27
CA ASP A 62 13.09 -5.44 18.87
C ASP A 62 13.08 -3.89 18.86
N ASP A 63 11.92 -3.29 18.64
CA ASP A 63 11.68 -1.85 18.51
C ASP A 63 12.39 -1.18 17.31
N SER A 64 13.03 -1.96 16.43
CA SER A 64 13.62 -1.45 15.19
C SER A 64 12.52 -0.88 14.28
N PRO A 65 12.60 0.39 13.83
CA PRO A 65 11.56 1.01 13.04
C PRO A 65 11.60 0.57 11.57
N TYR A 66 10.42 0.46 10.95
CA TYR A 66 10.29 0.39 9.50
C TYR A 66 10.10 1.79 8.93
N THR A 67 10.82 2.09 7.85
CA THR A 67 10.50 3.24 7.02
C THR A 67 9.39 2.84 6.06
N ILE A 68 8.17 3.29 6.32
CA ILE A 68 7.01 2.99 5.46
C ILE A 68 6.47 4.24 4.79
N PRO A 69 5.94 4.12 3.56
CA PRO A 69 5.16 5.19 2.94
C PRO A 69 3.88 5.47 3.74
N VAL A 70 3.23 6.61 3.46
CA VAL A 70 1.93 7.01 4.02
C VAL A 70 0.80 6.01 3.75
N ARG A 71 1.00 5.05 2.84
CA ARG A 71 0.07 3.95 2.57
C ARG A 71 0.87 2.69 2.31
N CYS A 72 0.59 1.62 3.04
CA CYS A 72 1.19 0.30 2.79
C CYS A 72 0.20 -0.82 3.07
N THR A 73 0.54 -2.03 2.64
CA THR A 73 -0.25 -3.24 2.92
C THR A 73 0.61 -4.28 3.61
N LEU A 74 0.17 -4.75 4.78
CA LEU A 74 0.84 -5.77 5.58
C LEU A 74 0.26 -7.16 5.30
N CYS A 75 1.14 -8.16 5.30
CA CYS A 75 0.77 -9.54 5.08
C CYS A 75 -0.08 -10.05 6.25
N ARG A 76 -1.29 -10.52 5.92
CA ARG A 76 -2.20 -11.18 6.88
C ARG A 76 -2.26 -12.71 6.69
N CYS A 77 -2.02 -13.21 5.47
CA CYS A 77 -2.16 -14.62 5.12
C CYS A 77 -0.97 -15.52 5.55
N GLY A 78 0.11 -14.94 6.08
CA GLY A 78 1.35 -15.66 6.42
C GLY A 78 2.23 -16.09 5.22
N GLY A 79 1.71 -16.03 3.99
CA GLY A 79 2.38 -16.54 2.78
C GLY A 79 3.44 -15.64 2.15
N SER A 80 3.48 -14.34 2.50
CA SER A 80 4.38 -13.39 1.82
C SER A 80 5.86 -13.76 1.93
N GLY A 81 6.61 -13.67 0.83
CA GLY A 81 8.07 -13.71 0.81
C GLY A 81 8.73 -12.38 1.21
N ASN A 82 7.96 -11.29 1.24
CA ASN A 82 8.42 -9.93 1.56
C ASN A 82 7.86 -9.42 2.90
N LYS A 83 7.86 -10.27 3.94
CA LYS A 83 7.33 -9.89 5.27
C LYS A 83 8.06 -8.65 5.82
N PRO A 84 7.35 -7.75 6.52
CA PRO A 84 5.95 -7.85 6.95
C PRO A 84 4.92 -7.43 5.88
N PHE A 85 5.37 -7.05 4.68
CA PHE A 85 4.51 -6.52 3.62
C PHE A 85 3.79 -7.62 2.83
N CYS A 86 2.64 -7.27 2.26
CA CYS A 86 1.93 -8.14 1.32
C CYS A 86 2.61 -8.10 -0.06
N ASP A 87 2.78 -9.27 -0.68
CA ASP A 87 3.31 -9.44 -2.04
C ASP A 87 2.31 -10.11 -3.00
N GLY A 88 1.06 -10.28 -2.57
CA GLY A 88 0.01 -10.96 -3.34
C GLY A 88 -0.09 -12.47 -3.10
N SER A 89 0.77 -13.07 -2.27
CA SER A 89 0.73 -14.52 -2.00
C SER A 89 -0.61 -15.03 -1.44
N HIS A 90 -1.46 -14.14 -0.89
CA HIS A 90 -2.80 -14.47 -0.41
C HIS A 90 -3.73 -15.02 -1.52
N TRP A 91 -3.52 -14.66 -2.78
CA TRP A 91 -4.28 -15.21 -3.90
C TRP A 91 -3.90 -16.66 -4.22
N GLY A 92 -2.65 -17.06 -3.95
CA GLY A 92 -2.14 -18.38 -4.30
C GLY A 92 -2.26 -19.41 -3.17
N ASN A 93 -2.55 -18.97 -1.94
CA ASN A 93 -2.67 -19.85 -0.77
C ASN A 93 -4.10 -19.96 -0.23
N ASP A 94 -5.10 -19.55 -1.03
CA ASP A 94 -6.53 -19.64 -0.71
C ASP A 94 -6.89 -19.03 0.65
N PHE A 95 -6.28 -17.88 0.97
CA PHE A 95 -6.51 -17.21 2.24
C PHE A 95 -7.96 -16.72 2.36
N THR A 96 -8.61 -17.06 3.48
CA THR A 96 -9.99 -16.69 3.76
C THR A 96 -10.17 -16.07 5.14
N ASP A 97 -11.13 -15.16 5.24
CA ASP A 97 -11.56 -14.57 6.51
C ASP A 97 -12.55 -15.53 7.16
N SER A 98 -12.07 -16.41 8.03
CA SER A 98 -12.91 -17.31 8.83
C SER A 98 -13.64 -16.56 9.95
#